data_AF-A0A9D2NUF0-F1
#
_entry.id   AF-A0A9D2NUF0-F1
#
_cell.length_a   1.000
_cell.length_b   1.000
_cell.length_c   1.000
_cell.angle_alpha   90.00
_cell.angle_beta   90.00
_cell.angle_gamma   90.00
#
_symmetry.space_group_name_H-M   'P 1'
#
loop_
_entity.id
_entity.type
_entity.pdbx_description
1 polymer ?
#
loop_
_entity_poly.entity_id
_entity_poly.type
_entity_poly.pdbx_seq_one_letter_code
_entity_poly.pdbx_strand_id
1 'polypeptide(L)'
;MSETSRLDSDLVFSADFRSQPVSDEVLDAARENGEPGELLGIYWLESDFGREKTEIPGLLTGAVKERWSSVDGWTEYAAACRAVWDDVKYFPVAEPSNRSDAVVTFEDSWMFGRSYKGDRGHEGTDIMAAVNERGLYPVVSMTDGTVKSKGWLELGGWRLGIETEQGAYFYYAHLDSYADIEVGDEVKAGDFLGYMGDSGYSKEEGTTGNFPVHLHLGIYLYPDGQEISVNPYGVLRYAEDRRIRCNFR
;
A
#
# COMPACT_ATOMS: atom_id res chain seq x y z
N MET A 1 -18.45 4.80 -26.49
CA MET A 1 -18.96 4.45 -25.15
C MET A 1 -19.09 5.74 -24.37
N SER A 2 -20.13 5.95 -23.55
CA SER A 2 -20.20 7.17 -22.73
C SER A 2 -19.09 7.11 -21.67
N GLU A 3 -18.51 8.24 -21.28
CA GLU A 3 -17.45 8.27 -20.25
C GLU A 3 -17.89 7.53 -18.98
N THR A 4 -19.18 7.63 -18.62
CA THR A 4 -19.76 6.94 -17.45
C THR A 4 -19.80 5.42 -17.55
N SER A 5 -19.66 4.82 -18.73
CA SER A 5 -19.63 3.36 -18.86
C SER A 5 -18.30 2.73 -18.43
N ARG A 6 -17.32 3.55 -18.04
CA ARG A 6 -16.06 3.09 -17.46
C ARG A 6 -16.22 2.59 -16.02
N LEU A 7 -17.31 2.98 -15.37
CA LEU A 7 -17.69 2.47 -14.06
C LEU A 7 -18.69 1.32 -14.24
N ASP A 8 -18.23 0.11 -13.94
CA ASP A 8 -19.04 -1.10 -13.88
C ASP A 8 -18.80 -1.85 -12.57
N SER A 9 -19.61 -2.88 -12.29
CA SER A 9 -19.57 -3.63 -11.04
C SER A 9 -18.27 -4.38 -10.80
N ASP A 10 -17.54 -4.70 -11.86
CA ASP A 10 -16.35 -5.55 -11.81
C ASP A 10 -15.07 -4.71 -11.80
N LEU A 11 -15.17 -3.38 -11.94
CA LEU A 11 -14.04 -2.47 -12.09
C LEU A 11 -13.00 -2.63 -10.96
N VAL A 12 -13.44 -2.79 -9.71
CA VAL A 12 -12.53 -2.96 -8.57
C VAL A 12 -11.72 -4.26 -8.63
N PHE A 13 -12.21 -5.28 -9.34
CA PHE A 13 -11.51 -6.54 -9.57
C PHE A 13 -10.58 -6.48 -10.79
N SER A 14 -10.69 -5.44 -11.63
CA SER A 14 -9.93 -5.31 -12.87
C SER A 14 -8.43 -5.13 -12.64
N ALA A 15 -7.63 -5.55 -13.63
CA ALA A 15 -6.19 -5.32 -13.61
C ALA A 15 -5.84 -3.81 -13.58
N ASP A 16 -6.69 -2.99 -14.21
CA ASP A 16 -6.50 -1.53 -14.27
C ASP A 16 -6.61 -0.91 -12.89
N PHE A 17 -7.69 -1.20 -12.17
CA PHE A 17 -7.84 -0.76 -10.78
C PHE A 17 -6.70 -1.30 -9.92
N ARG A 18 -6.42 -2.60 -9.98
CA ARG A 18 -5.36 -3.19 -9.15
C ARG A 18 -3.96 -2.63 -9.43
N SER A 19 -3.70 -2.10 -10.63
CA SER A 19 -2.40 -1.52 -10.98
C SER A 19 -2.16 -0.11 -10.39
N GLN A 20 -3.22 0.60 -9.99
CA GLN A 20 -3.19 1.93 -9.36
C GLN A 20 -2.26 2.94 -10.09
N PRO A 21 -2.43 3.19 -11.40
CA PRO A 21 -1.49 3.98 -12.19
C PRO A 21 -1.57 5.46 -11.78
N VAL A 22 -0.44 6.06 -11.43
CA VAL A 22 -0.38 7.45 -10.98
C VAL A 22 0.93 8.11 -11.39
N SER A 23 0.88 9.37 -11.84
CA SER A 23 2.06 10.19 -12.15
C SER A 23 2.43 11.09 -10.98
N ASP A 24 3.65 11.63 -10.98
CA ASP A 24 4.10 12.58 -9.96
C ASP A 24 3.18 13.82 -9.87
N GLU A 25 2.70 14.33 -11.01
CA GLU A 25 1.77 15.46 -11.07
C GLU A 25 0.46 15.17 -10.33
N VAL A 26 -0.07 13.94 -10.47
CA VAL A 26 -1.31 13.51 -9.81
C VAL A 26 -1.09 13.26 -8.32
N LEU A 27 0.07 12.71 -7.94
CA LEU A 27 0.44 12.54 -6.54
C LEU A 27 0.58 13.88 -5.83
N ASP A 28 1.18 14.89 -6.46
CA ASP A 28 1.30 16.23 -5.90
C ASP A 28 -0.10 16.82 -5.63
N ALA A 29 -1.01 16.70 -6.60
CA ALA A 29 -2.39 17.11 -6.41
C ALA A 29 -3.10 16.33 -5.30
N ALA A 30 -2.85 15.02 -5.18
CA ALA A 30 -3.40 14.19 -4.12
C ALA A 30 -2.86 14.57 -2.72
N ARG A 31 -1.62 15.06 -2.62
CA ARG A 31 -1.04 15.56 -1.35
C ARG A 31 -1.64 16.91 -0.94
N GLU A 32 -1.98 17.74 -1.91
CA GLU A 32 -2.67 19.02 -1.67
C GLU A 32 -4.17 18.83 -1.37
N ASN A 33 -4.73 17.70 -1.80
CA ASN A 33 -6.12 17.34 -1.58
C ASN A 33 -6.30 16.55 -0.26
N GLY A 34 -7.19 17.00 0.62
CA GLY A 34 -7.46 16.29 1.88
C GLY A 34 -8.20 14.96 1.75
N GLU A 35 -8.65 14.59 0.54
CA GLU A 35 -9.46 13.40 0.23
C GLU A 35 -8.87 12.69 -1.02
N PRO A 36 -7.64 12.14 -0.94
CA PRO A 36 -6.92 11.63 -2.10
C PRO A 36 -7.66 10.49 -2.82
N GLY A 37 -8.35 9.60 -2.09
CA GLY A 37 -9.04 8.46 -2.68
C GLY A 37 -10.15 8.86 -3.64
N GLU A 38 -10.97 9.86 -3.30
CA GLU A 38 -12.01 10.34 -4.22
C GLU A 38 -11.41 11.02 -5.45
N LEU A 39 -10.39 11.87 -5.27
CA LEU A 39 -9.69 12.52 -6.38
C LEU A 39 -9.09 11.48 -7.34
N LEU A 40 -8.39 10.48 -6.82
CA LEU A 40 -7.76 9.45 -7.63
C LEU A 40 -8.80 8.56 -8.33
N GLY A 41 -9.89 8.24 -7.65
CA GLY A 41 -11.02 7.53 -8.25
C GLY A 41 -11.59 8.27 -9.47
N ILE A 42 -11.88 9.56 -9.32
CA ILE A 42 -12.33 10.39 -10.45
C ILE A 42 -11.26 10.46 -11.54
N TYR A 43 -10.00 10.67 -11.16
CA TYR A 43 -8.89 10.74 -12.11
C TYR A 43 -8.82 9.48 -12.98
N TRP A 44 -8.91 8.28 -12.40
CA TRP A 44 -8.84 7.04 -13.17
C TRP A 44 -10.02 6.87 -14.11
N LEU A 45 -11.22 7.23 -13.67
CA LEU A 45 -12.40 7.16 -14.54
C LEU A 45 -12.32 8.17 -15.69
N GLU A 46 -11.85 9.40 -15.44
CA GLU A 46 -11.71 10.44 -16.47
C GLU A 46 -10.55 10.16 -17.44
N SER A 47 -9.43 9.62 -16.94
CA SER A 47 -8.24 9.35 -17.72
C SER A 47 -8.18 7.97 -18.37
N ASP A 48 -9.21 7.14 -18.20
CA ASP A 48 -9.16 5.71 -18.58
C ASP A 48 -7.90 5.04 -18.01
N PHE A 49 -7.71 5.19 -16.69
CA PHE A 49 -6.55 4.69 -15.95
C PHE A 49 -5.21 5.14 -16.54
N GLY A 50 -5.13 6.42 -16.94
CA GLY A 50 -3.93 7.06 -17.47
C GLY A 50 -3.70 6.91 -18.98
N ARG A 51 -4.61 6.29 -19.73
CA ARG A 51 -4.53 6.14 -21.19
C ARG A 51 -4.90 7.43 -21.93
N GLU A 52 -5.75 8.25 -21.33
CA GLU A 52 -6.23 9.52 -21.87
C GLU A 52 -5.68 10.70 -21.07
N LYS A 53 -5.25 11.74 -21.79
CA LYS A 53 -4.74 12.95 -21.17
C LYS A 53 -5.87 13.69 -20.46
N THR A 54 -5.65 14.01 -19.19
CA THR A 54 -6.64 14.64 -18.31
C THR A 54 -6.01 15.78 -17.53
N GLU A 55 -6.68 16.93 -17.44
CA GLU A 55 -6.20 18.08 -16.68
C GLU A 55 -6.72 18.05 -15.24
N ILE A 56 -5.82 17.93 -14.27
CA ILE A 56 -6.16 17.78 -12.85
C ILE A 56 -7.08 18.89 -12.31
N PRO A 57 -6.88 20.20 -12.63
CA PRO A 57 -7.78 21.24 -12.12
C PRO A 57 -9.25 21.03 -12.52
N GLY A 58 -9.51 20.40 -13.67
CA GLY A 58 -10.86 20.09 -14.14
C GLY A 58 -11.55 19.00 -13.34
N LEU A 59 -10.79 18.06 -12.78
CA LEU A 59 -11.27 16.92 -11.98
C LEU A 59 -11.91 17.35 -10.66
N LEU A 60 -11.43 18.46 -10.12
CA LEU A 60 -11.86 19.01 -8.83
C LEU A 60 -13.13 19.83 -8.91
N THR A 61 -13.72 19.98 -10.10
CA THR A 61 -14.95 20.76 -10.27
C THR A 61 -16.15 20.01 -9.71
N GLY A 62 -17.07 20.75 -9.08
CA GLY A 62 -18.31 20.18 -8.53
C GLY A 62 -19.15 19.43 -9.58
N ALA A 63 -19.09 19.86 -10.85
CA ALA A 63 -19.79 19.20 -11.95
C ALA A 63 -19.27 17.79 -12.25
N VAL A 64 -17.96 17.56 -12.19
CA VAL A 64 -17.36 16.23 -12.41
C VAL A 64 -17.70 15.32 -11.23
N LYS A 65 -17.58 15.83 -9.99
CA LYS A 65 -17.97 15.09 -8.78
C LYS A 65 -19.46 14.69 -8.81
N GLU A 66 -20.34 15.64 -9.14
CA GLU A 66 -21.79 15.40 -9.21
C GLU A 66 -22.13 14.35 -10.26
N ARG A 67 -21.51 14.44 -11.45
CA ARG A 67 -21.69 13.45 -12.53
C ARG A 67 -21.35 12.04 -12.06
N TRP A 68 -20.15 11.83 -11.53
CA TRP A 68 -19.73 10.50 -11.08
C TRP A 68 -20.53 9.99 -9.89
N SER A 69 -20.86 10.88 -8.94
CA SER A 69 -21.67 10.51 -7.78
C SER A 69 -23.08 10.03 -8.11
N SER A 70 -23.57 10.34 -9.32
CA SER A 70 -24.88 9.92 -9.82
C SER A 70 -24.86 8.58 -10.58
N VAL A 71 -23.69 7.99 -10.82
CA VAL A 71 -23.55 6.72 -11.55
C VAL A 71 -23.69 5.55 -10.58
N ASP A 72 -24.48 4.54 -10.98
CA ASP A 72 -24.62 3.30 -10.22
C ASP A 72 -23.24 2.63 -9.99
N GLY A 73 -22.98 2.17 -8.76
CA GLY A 73 -21.69 1.59 -8.37
C GLY A 73 -20.64 2.60 -7.90
N TRP A 74 -20.91 3.92 -7.97
CA TRP A 74 -19.97 4.95 -7.52
C TRP A 74 -19.62 4.82 -6.05
N THR A 75 -20.61 4.52 -5.20
CA THR A 75 -20.42 4.49 -3.75
C THR A 75 -19.41 3.41 -3.36
N GLU A 76 -19.56 2.22 -3.94
CA GLU A 76 -18.68 1.06 -3.72
C GLU A 76 -17.29 1.31 -4.28
N TYR A 77 -17.20 1.85 -5.51
CA TYR A 77 -15.94 2.19 -6.15
C TYR A 77 -15.16 3.27 -5.38
N ALA A 78 -15.83 4.36 -5.00
CA ALA A 78 -15.22 5.44 -4.24
C ALA A 78 -14.77 4.96 -2.86
N ALA A 79 -15.56 4.12 -2.19
CA ALA A 79 -15.15 3.49 -0.92
C ALA A 79 -13.88 2.65 -1.08
N ALA A 80 -13.77 1.85 -2.14
CA ALA A 80 -12.56 1.08 -2.44
C ALA A 80 -11.33 1.99 -2.67
N CYS A 81 -11.51 3.12 -3.36
CA CYS A 81 -10.43 4.10 -3.53
C CYS A 81 -10.02 4.74 -2.19
N ARG A 82 -10.98 5.17 -1.38
CA ARG A 82 -10.70 5.79 -0.08
C ARG A 82 -10.01 4.82 0.89
N ALA A 83 -10.43 3.55 0.89
CA ALA A 83 -9.80 2.51 1.70
C ALA A 83 -8.30 2.38 1.45
N VAL A 84 -7.86 2.50 0.18
CA VAL A 84 -6.44 2.39 -0.17
C VAL A 84 -5.63 3.64 0.20
N TRP A 85 -6.22 4.83 0.11
CA TRP A 85 -5.47 6.09 0.09
C TRP A 85 -5.67 7.00 1.31
N ASP A 86 -6.89 7.11 1.83
CA ASP A 86 -7.26 8.20 2.76
C ASP A 86 -6.67 7.99 4.16
N ASP A 87 -6.49 6.74 4.59
CA ASP A 87 -6.02 6.42 5.94
C ASP A 87 -4.48 6.51 6.07
N VAL A 88 -3.77 6.72 4.96
CA VAL A 88 -2.31 6.68 4.88
C VAL A 88 -1.69 7.98 5.38
N LYS A 89 -1.03 7.91 6.56
CA LYS A 89 -0.40 9.06 7.21
C LYS A 89 1.13 9.06 7.12
N TYR A 90 1.76 7.89 7.20
CA TYR A 90 3.22 7.75 7.22
C TYR A 90 3.73 6.72 6.23
N PHE A 91 4.98 6.91 5.80
CA PHE A 91 5.77 5.87 5.14
C PHE A 91 6.11 4.76 6.15
N PRO A 92 6.12 3.48 5.75
CA PRO A 92 6.21 2.36 6.69
C PRO A 92 7.61 2.12 7.28
N VAL A 93 8.65 2.80 6.80
CA VAL A 93 10.02 2.66 7.31
C VAL A 93 10.55 3.99 7.84
N ALA A 94 10.91 4.02 9.12
CA ALA A 94 11.45 5.20 9.76
C ALA A 94 12.73 5.71 9.06
N GLU A 95 13.02 6.99 9.21
CA GLU A 95 14.25 7.63 8.75
C GLU A 95 15.26 7.75 9.91
N PRO A 96 16.51 7.31 9.72
CA PRO A 96 17.55 7.43 10.75
C PRO A 96 17.95 8.89 10.98
N SER A 97 17.97 9.34 12.24
CA SER A 97 18.53 10.65 12.61
C SER A 97 20.04 10.64 12.85
N ASN A 98 20.66 9.47 12.94
CA ASN A 98 22.07 9.27 13.29
C ASN A 98 22.91 8.52 12.25
N ARG A 99 22.32 8.13 11.11
CA ARG A 99 22.97 7.37 10.03
C ARG A 99 22.53 7.90 8.67
N SER A 100 23.46 8.12 7.76
CA SER A 100 23.17 8.55 6.37
C SER A 100 23.23 7.41 5.37
N ASP A 101 23.78 6.25 5.76
CA ASP A 101 23.95 5.06 4.92
C ASP A 101 22.72 4.15 4.94
N ALA A 102 21.95 4.17 6.03
CA ALA A 102 20.75 3.35 6.24
C ALA A 102 19.50 3.93 5.53
N VAL A 103 19.61 4.18 4.22
CA VAL A 103 18.49 4.56 3.36
C VAL A 103 17.73 3.33 2.85
N VAL A 104 16.57 3.55 2.24
CA VAL A 104 15.75 2.52 1.59
C VAL A 104 15.42 2.92 0.16
N THR A 105 15.18 1.94 -0.69
CA THR A 105 14.77 2.13 -2.10
C THR A 105 13.64 1.19 -2.45
N PHE A 106 12.74 1.60 -3.33
CA PHE A 106 11.64 0.78 -3.83
C PHE A 106 11.34 1.16 -5.27
N GLU A 107 10.74 0.25 -6.02
CA GLU A 107 10.34 0.47 -7.41
C GLU A 107 8.97 -0.17 -7.69
N ASP A 108 8.31 0.28 -8.75
CA ASP A 108 7.08 -0.35 -9.20
C ASP A 108 7.40 -1.71 -9.82
N SER A 109 7.19 -2.75 -9.01
CA SER A 109 7.43 -4.14 -9.38
C SER A 109 6.13 -4.92 -9.53
N TRP A 110 4.99 -4.23 -9.63
CA TRP A 110 3.69 -4.85 -9.74
C TRP A 110 3.64 -5.85 -10.89
N MET A 111 3.21 -7.08 -10.57
CA MET A 111 3.14 -8.21 -11.50
C MET A 111 4.46 -8.65 -12.14
N PHE A 112 5.62 -8.16 -11.68
CA PHE A 112 6.91 -8.73 -12.08
C PHE A 112 6.98 -10.20 -11.65
N GLY A 113 7.63 -11.03 -12.47
CA GLY A 113 7.69 -12.47 -12.23
C GLY A 113 8.44 -12.83 -10.94
N ARG A 114 7.89 -13.75 -10.16
CA ARG A 114 8.55 -14.38 -9.01
C ARG A 114 8.86 -15.84 -9.33
N SER A 115 10.04 -16.32 -8.90
CA SER A 115 10.52 -17.68 -9.21
C SER A 115 10.26 -18.71 -8.12
N TYR A 116 10.08 -18.29 -6.86
CA TYR A 116 9.78 -19.19 -5.74
C TYR A 116 8.29 -19.55 -5.72
N LYS A 117 7.98 -20.86 -5.80
CA LYS A 117 6.65 -21.48 -5.94
C LYS A 117 5.91 -21.25 -7.28
N GLY A 118 6.65 -21.10 -8.38
CA GLY A 118 6.08 -21.04 -9.73
C GLY A 118 5.78 -19.63 -10.22
N ASP A 119 5.21 -19.53 -11.41
CA ASP A 119 4.95 -18.24 -12.10
C ASP A 119 3.81 -17.48 -11.42
N ARG A 120 4.20 -16.56 -10.52
CA ARG A 120 3.27 -15.61 -9.88
C ARG A 120 3.75 -14.19 -10.13
N GLY A 121 2.79 -13.27 -10.23
CA GLY A 121 3.09 -11.85 -10.19
C GLY A 121 3.50 -11.41 -8.79
N HIS A 122 4.31 -10.36 -8.71
CA HIS A 122 4.57 -9.68 -7.46
C HIS A 122 3.40 -8.76 -7.11
N GLU A 123 2.55 -9.22 -6.19
CA GLU A 123 1.38 -8.48 -5.72
C GLU A 123 1.70 -7.69 -4.44
N GLY A 124 2.57 -6.68 -4.58
CA GLY A 124 3.01 -5.81 -3.49
C GLY A 124 4.16 -4.91 -3.93
N THR A 125 4.83 -4.30 -2.96
CA THR A 125 6.05 -3.51 -3.19
C THR A 125 7.11 -3.86 -2.16
N ASP A 126 8.32 -4.14 -2.63
CA ASP A 126 9.47 -4.41 -1.77
C ASP A 126 10.24 -3.12 -1.52
N ILE A 127 10.41 -2.78 -0.25
CA ILE A 127 11.20 -1.64 0.22
C ILE A 127 12.54 -2.20 0.68
N MET A 128 13.55 -2.07 -0.18
CA MET A 128 14.87 -2.65 -0.01
C MET A 128 15.74 -1.82 0.94
N ALA A 129 16.43 -2.49 1.85
CA ALA A 129 17.42 -1.88 2.73
C ALA A 129 18.76 -1.66 2.01
N ALA A 130 19.30 -0.44 2.06
CA ALA A 130 20.65 -0.17 1.52
C ALA A 130 21.75 -0.84 2.37
N VAL A 131 21.59 -0.84 3.70
CA VAL A 131 22.40 -1.61 4.63
C VAL A 131 21.71 -2.95 4.83
N ASN A 132 22.27 -4.01 4.27
CA ASN A 132 21.67 -5.35 4.33
C ASN A 132 21.85 -6.01 5.71
N GLU A 133 21.20 -5.45 6.74
CA GLU A 133 21.27 -5.87 8.14
C GLU A 133 19.85 -5.98 8.72
N ARG A 134 19.45 -7.20 9.10
CA ARG A 134 18.16 -7.45 9.75
C ARG A 134 18.07 -6.73 11.08
N GLY A 135 16.87 -6.32 11.48
CA GLY A 135 16.64 -5.70 12.77
C GLY A 135 17.11 -4.25 12.87
N LEU A 136 17.70 -3.68 11.81
CA LEU A 136 18.22 -2.30 11.82
C LEU A 136 17.13 -1.26 11.58
N TYR A 137 16.23 -1.52 10.62
CA TYR A 137 15.23 -0.56 10.15
C TYR A 137 13.90 -0.73 10.90
N PRO A 138 13.44 0.27 11.67
CA PRO A 138 12.13 0.23 12.30
C PRO A 138 11.02 0.30 11.26
N VAL A 139 10.06 -0.61 11.38
CA VAL A 139 8.82 -0.63 10.62
C VAL A 139 7.71 -0.04 11.49
N VAL A 140 6.93 0.87 10.91
CA VAL A 140 5.83 1.57 11.58
C VAL A 140 4.54 1.39 10.80
N SER A 141 3.40 1.53 11.48
CA SER A 141 2.10 1.50 10.81
C SER A 141 1.95 2.70 9.88
N MET A 142 1.51 2.48 8.64
CA MET A 142 1.15 3.56 7.72
C MET A 142 -0.16 4.25 8.11
N THR A 143 -1.04 3.52 8.80
CA THR A 143 -2.43 3.87 9.06
C THR A 143 -2.81 3.66 10.52
N ASP A 144 -3.91 4.27 10.95
CA ASP A 144 -4.61 3.79 12.15
C ASP A 144 -5.32 2.48 11.78
N GLY A 145 -5.59 1.62 12.76
CA GLY A 145 -6.39 0.42 12.54
C GLY A 145 -6.27 -0.62 13.65
N THR A 146 -6.75 -1.82 13.36
CA THR A 146 -6.69 -2.97 14.27
C THR A 146 -5.78 -4.05 13.70
N VAL A 147 -4.97 -4.68 14.55
CA VAL A 147 -4.14 -5.83 14.16
C VAL A 147 -5.02 -7.05 13.92
N LYS A 148 -5.13 -7.49 12.66
CA LYS A 148 -5.94 -8.65 12.28
C LYS A 148 -5.15 -9.95 12.15
N SER A 149 -3.84 -9.85 11.92
CA SER A 149 -2.98 -11.04 11.86
C SER A 149 -1.56 -10.74 12.33
N LYS A 150 -0.92 -11.76 12.94
CA LYS A 150 0.47 -11.77 13.42
C LYS A 150 1.01 -13.20 13.38
N GLY A 151 2.30 -13.39 13.09
CA GLY A 151 2.95 -14.72 12.99
C GLY A 151 3.48 -15.11 11.61
N TRP A 152 3.73 -16.40 11.41
CA TRP A 152 4.47 -16.94 10.26
C TRP A 152 3.60 -17.29 9.04
N LEU A 153 4.12 -17.01 7.84
CA LEU A 153 3.70 -17.61 6.57
C LEU A 153 4.91 -18.06 5.77
N GLU A 154 4.82 -19.20 5.07
CA GLU A 154 5.95 -19.73 4.27
C GLU A 154 6.49 -18.72 3.26
N LEU A 155 5.61 -17.95 2.62
CA LEU A 155 6.03 -16.91 1.66
C LEU A 155 6.34 -15.57 2.32
N GLY A 156 5.68 -15.23 3.43
CA GLY A 156 5.79 -13.90 4.05
C GLY A 156 6.74 -13.81 5.24
N GLY A 157 7.26 -14.94 5.71
CA GLY A 157 8.00 -15.02 6.97
C GLY A 157 7.16 -14.52 8.15
N TRP A 158 7.80 -13.77 9.04
CA TRP A 158 7.11 -13.03 10.08
C TRP A 158 6.36 -11.86 9.45
N ARG A 159 5.04 -11.94 9.50
CA ARG A 159 4.14 -10.91 8.97
C ARG A 159 3.19 -10.37 10.03
N LEU A 160 2.70 -9.17 9.77
CA LEU A 160 1.67 -8.49 10.53
C LEU A 160 0.67 -7.85 9.56
N GLY A 161 -0.61 -7.84 9.95
CA GLY A 161 -1.68 -7.27 9.14
C GLY A 161 -2.53 -6.31 9.94
N ILE A 162 -2.73 -5.10 9.41
CA ILE A 162 -3.55 -4.05 10.01
C ILE A 162 -4.73 -3.76 9.09
N GLU A 163 -5.94 -3.84 9.62
CA GLU A 163 -7.16 -3.45 8.93
C GLU A 163 -7.56 -2.04 9.37
N THR A 164 -7.78 -1.15 8.40
CA THR A 164 -8.17 0.23 8.66
C THR A 164 -9.68 0.36 8.86
N GLU A 165 -10.13 1.50 9.37
CA GLU A 165 -11.57 1.78 9.51
C GLU A 165 -12.31 1.78 8.16
N GLN A 166 -11.62 2.15 7.07
CA GLN A 166 -12.18 2.09 5.72
C GLN A 166 -12.09 0.69 5.07
N GLY A 167 -11.55 -0.30 5.78
CA GLY A 167 -11.60 -1.71 5.39
C GLY A 167 -10.46 -2.19 4.48
N ALA A 168 -9.40 -1.39 4.31
CA ALA A 168 -8.18 -1.88 3.67
C ALA A 168 -7.33 -2.65 4.66
N TYR A 169 -6.69 -3.73 4.19
CA TYR A 169 -5.76 -4.53 4.94
C TYR A 169 -4.32 -4.28 4.47
N PHE A 170 -3.53 -3.63 5.32
CA PHE A 170 -2.12 -3.34 5.12
C PHE A 170 -1.28 -4.50 5.68
N TYR A 171 -0.53 -5.14 4.79
CA TYR A 171 0.24 -6.34 5.05
C TYR A 171 1.75 -6.02 5.08
N TYR A 172 2.39 -6.29 6.21
CA TYR A 172 3.81 -6.06 6.46
C TYR A 172 4.50 -7.40 6.63
N ALA A 173 5.43 -7.75 5.73
CA ALA A 173 6.09 -9.07 5.73
C ALA A 173 7.61 -8.99 5.86
N HIS A 174 8.21 -10.16 6.04
CA HIS A 174 9.65 -10.38 6.16
C HIS A 174 10.28 -9.73 7.39
N LEU A 175 9.50 -9.50 8.45
CA LEU A 175 9.99 -8.88 9.67
C LEU A 175 11.07 -9.74 10.33
N ASP A 176 12.01 -9.09 11.00
CA ASP A 176 13.00 -9.73 11.88
C ASP A 176 12.39 -10.04 13.25
N SER A 177 11.62 -9.08 13.77
CA SER A 177 10.99 -9.14 15.09
C SER A 177 9.77 -8.24 15.14
N TYR A 178 8.86 -8.53 16.08
CA TYR A 178 7.67 -7.72 16.36
C TYR A 178 7.92 -6.75 17.51
N ALA A 179 7.16 -5.67 17.53
CA ALA A 179 6.88 -4.93 18.76
C ALA A 179 6.07 -5.80 19.76
N ASP A 180 5.86 -5.27 20.96
CA ASP A 180 4.91 -5.85 21.92
C ASP A 180 3.48 -5.53 21.48
N ILE A 181 3.01 -6.27 20.48
CA ILE A 181 1.75 -6.05 19.78
C ILE A 181 1.06 -7.39 19.51
N GLU A 182 -0.25 -7.50 19.74
CA GLU A 182 -1.02 -8.73 19.56
C GLU A 182 -2.22 -8.55 18.62
N VAL A 183 -2.78 -9.67 18.15
CA VAL A 183 -4.01 -9.66 17.34
C VAL A 183 -5.16 -9.12 18.19
N GLY A 184 -5.87 -8.14 17.64
CA GLY A 184 -6.95 -7.40 18.30
C GLY A 184 -6.53 -6.07 18.91
N ASP A 185 -5.23 -5.76 18.95
CA ASP A 185 -4.76 -4.46 19.41
C ASP A 185 -5.09 -3.36 18.40
N GLU A 186 -5.44 -2.18 18.94
CA GLU A 186 -5.58 -0.94 18.20
C GLU A 186 -4.21 -0.28 18.02
N VAL A 187 -3.89 0.12 16.80
CA VAL A 187 -2.68 0.89 16.47
C VAL A 187 -3.02 2.24 15.89
N LYS A 188 -2.14 3.21 16.13
CA LYS A 188 -2.13 4.49 15.44
C LYS A 188 -1.07 4.51 14.36
N ALA A 189 -1.31 5.29 13.31
CA ALA A 189 -0.32 5.49 12.27
C ALA A 189 0.96 6.05 12.90
N GLY A 190 2.08 5.42 12.58
CA GLY A 190 3.38 5.72 13.15
C GLY A 190 3.79 4.86 14.34
N ASP A 191 2.88 4.06 14.90
CA ASP A 191 3.24 3.12 15.95
C ASP A 191 4.24 2.09 15.42
N PHE A 192 5.21 1.76 16.27
CA PHE A 192 6.25 0.79 15.96
C PHE A 192 5.67 -0.62 15.90
N LEU A 193 5.87 -1.31 14.78
CA LEU A 193 5.35 -2.65 14.53
C LEU A 193 6.39 -3.74 14.72
N GLY A 194 7.67 -3.38 14.58
CA GLY A 194 8.77 -4.33 14.58
C GLY A 194 9.92 -3.85 13.72
N TYR A 195 10.88 -4.73 13.46
CA TYR A 195 12.02 -4.41 12.60
C TYR A 195 11.97 -5.16 11.28
N MET A 196 12.44 -4.51 10.23
CA MET A 196 12.64 -5.10 8.90
C MET A 196 13.66 -6.25 8.98
N GLY A 197 13.42 -7.30 8.22
CA GLY A 197 14.29 -8.47 8.18
C GLY A 197 14.33 -9.11 6.80
N ASP A 198 14.60 -10.41 6.78
CA ASP A 198 14.62 -11.25 5.58
C ASP A 198 14.01 -12.64 5.86
N SER A 199 13.05 -12.68 6.79
CA SER A 199 12.43 -13.94 7.21
C SER A 199 11.46 -14.44 6.15
N GLY A 200 11.43 -15.75 5.89
CA GLY A 200 10.48 -16.38 4.97
C GLY A 200 11.11 -17.29 3.92
N TYR A 201 10.32 -17.63 2.89
CA TYR A 201 10.61 -18.62 1.84
C TYR A 201 11.00 -19.99 2.41
N SER A 202 10.27 -20.41 3.44
CA SER A 202 10.51 -21.70 4.10
C SER A 202 9.27 -22.18 4.85
N LYS A 203 9.07 -23.50 4.86
CA LYS A 203 8.07 -24.15 5.71
C LYS A 203 8.48 -24.18 7.18
N GLU A 204 9.78 -24.06 7.44
CA GLU A 204 10.32 -24.00 8.79
C GLU A 204 10.16 -22.56 9.33
N GLU A 205 9.32 -22.44 10.35
CA GLU A 205 9.05 -21.18 11.03
C GLU A 205 10.32 -20.56 11.60
N GLY A 206 10.50 -19.25 11.40
CA GLY A 206 11.68 -18.52 11.86
C GLY A 206 12.89 -18.60 10.92
N THR A 207 12.76 -19.21 9.74
CA THR A 207 13.85 -19.21 8.75
C THR A 207 14.19 -17.79 8.29
N THR A 208 15.49 -17.49 8.23
CA THR A 208 16.01 -16.18 7.80
C THR A 208 17.18 -16.32 6.83
N GLY A 209 17.45 -15.29 6.03
CA GLY A 209 18.65 -15.20 5.17
C GLY A 209 18.50 -15.83 3.79
N ASN A 210 17.28 -16.15 3.36
CA ASN A 210 17.01 -16.69 2.03
C ASN A 210 17.04 -15.61 0.92
N PHE A 211 17.00 -14.34 1.29
CA PHE A 211 16.98 -13.18 0.41
C PHE A 211 17.49 -11.93 1.14
N PRO A 212 17.75 -10.81 0.44
CA PRO A 212 18.17 -9.55 1.08
C PRO A 212 17.11 -8.97 2.03
N VAL A 213 17.56 -8.17 2.99
CA VAL A 213 16.70 -7.48 3.95
C VAL A 213 15.81 -6.47 3.23
N HIS A 214 14.50 -6.63 3.41
CA HIS A 214 13.49 -5.73 2.84
C HIS A 214 12.18 -5.85 3.61
N LEU A 215 11.34 -4.82 3.51
CA LEU A 215 9.94 -4.89 3.90
C LEU A 215 9.12 -5.16 2.64
N HIS A 216 8.37 -6.25 2.62
CA HIS A 216 7.32 -6.43 1.62
C HIS A 216 6.03 -5.82 2.16
N LEU A 217 5.49 -4.84 1.43
CA LEU A 217 4.19 -4.23 1.69
C LEU A 217 3.16 -4.77 0.70
N GLY A 218 2.01 -5.22 1.19
CA GLY A 218 0.82 -5.48 0.40
C GLY A 218 -0.35 -4.64 0.88
N ILE A 219 -1.27 -4.31 -0.02
CA ILE A 219 -2.56 -3.69 0.31
C ILE A 219 -3.65 -4.55 -0.29
N TYR A 220 -4.60 -4.96 0.54
CA TYR A 220 -5.68 -5.85 0.16
C TYR A 220 -7.04 -5.23 0.48
N LEU A 221 -8.01 -5.46 -0.39
CA LEU A 221 -9.41 -5.11 -0.19
C LEU A 221 -10.26 -6.39 -0.25
N TYR A 222 -11.45 -6.33 0.35
CA TYR A 222 -12.41 -7.44 0.36
C TYR A 222 -13.80 -7.04 -0.19
N PRO A 223 -13.91 -6.43 -1.39
CA PRO A 223 -15.20 -6.13 -2.00
C PRO A 223 -16.01 -7.41 -2.15
N ASP A 224 -17.27 -7.38 -1.69
CA ASP A 224 -18.18 -8.54 -1.65
C ASP A 224 -17.60 -9.79 -0.97
N GLY A 225 -16.63 -9.60 -0.05
CA GLY A 225 -15.95 -10.67 0.67
C GLY A 225 -14.87 -11.40 -0.14
N GLN A 226 -14.58 -10.95 -1.36
CA GLN A 226 -13.51 -11.49 -2.18
C GLN A 226 -12.22 -10.67 -2.02
N GLU A 227 -11.12 -11.34 -1.68
CA GLU A 227 -9.81 -10.70 -1.57
C GLU A 227 -9.29 -10.25 -2.95
N ILE A 228 -8.83 -9.01 -3.01
CA ILE A 228 -8.02 -8.48 -4.10
C ILE A 228 -6.79 -7.77 -3.55
N SER A 229 -5.67 -7.90 -4.25
CA SER A 229 -4.46 -7.11 -4.01
C SER A 229 -4.41 -5.91 -4.95
N VAL A 230 -3.98 -4.76 -4.44
CA VAL A 230 -3.73 -3.54 -5.22
C VAL A 230 -2.27 -3.10 -5.09
N ASN A 231 -1.75 -2.42 -6.10
CA ASN A 231 -0.37 -1.97 -6.17
C ASN A 231 -0.05 -0.90 -5.11
N PRO A 232 0.82 -1.18 -4.12
CA PRO A 232 1.16 -0.22 -3.08
C PRO A 232 2.14 0.87 -3.54
N TYR A 233 2.75 0.75 -4.73
CA TYR A 233 3.81 1.64 -5.18
C TYR A 233 3.40 3.13 -5.15
N GLY A 234 2.23 3.46 -5.72
CA GLY A 234 1.72 4.83 -5.72
C GLY A 234 1.46 5.37 -4.32
N VAL A 235 0.96 4.53 -3.42
CA VAL A 235 0.72 4.87 -2.00
C VAL A 235 2.03 5.14 -1.26
N LEU A 236 3.07 4.35 -1.54
CA LEU A 236 4.41 4.55 -0.99
C LEU A 236 5.03 5.86 -1.48
N ARG A 237 4.91 6.17 -2.78
CA ARG A 237 5.31 7.48 -3.33
C ARG A 237 4.54 8.61 -2.65
N TYR A 238 3.23 8.50 -2.52
CA TYR A 238 2.39 9.48 -1.81
C TYR A 238 2.89 9.77 -0.39
N ALA A 239 3.35 8.74 0.33
CA ALA A 239 3.83 8.84 1.71
C ALA A 239 5.34 9.12 1.85
N GLU A 240 6.11 9.19 0.76
CA GLU A 240 7.60 9.12 0.79
C GLU A 240 8.27 10.19 1.68
N ASP A 241 7.70 11.40 1.75
CA ASP A 241 8.21 12.51 2.56
C ASP A 241 7.68 12.52 4.01
N ARG A 242 6.72 11.65 4.34
CA ARG A 242 6.10 11.55 5.66
C ARG A 242 6.72 10.41 6.45
N ARG A 243 7.99 10.57 6.81
CA ARG A 243 8.76 9.55 7.55
C ARG A 243 8.92 9.96 9.02
N ILE A 244 8.67 9.01 9.92
CA ILE A 244 9.04 9.17 11.33
C ILE A 244 10.55 9.13 11.45
N ARG A 245 11.13 10.06 12.22
CA ARG A 245 12.56 10.11 12.50
C ARG A 245 12.90 9.47 13.83
N CYS A 246 13.90 8.60 13.86
CA CYS A 246 14.39 8.01 15.10
C CYS A 246 15.88 7.64 15.01
N ASN A 247 16.50 7.42 16.16
CA ASN A 247 17.86 6.88 16.19
C ASN A 247 17.82 5.40 15.85
N PHE A 248 18.60 5.01 14.85
CA PHE A 248 18.85 3.60 14.57
C PHE A 248 19.94 3.10 15.51
N ARG A 249 19.91 1.82 15.84
CA ARG A 249 20.89 1.18 16.70
C ARG A 249 22.28 1.09 16.06
#